data_AF-A0A975DVI8-F1
#
_entry.id   AF-A0A975DVI8-F1
#
_cell.length_a   1.000
_cell.length_b   1.000
_cell.length_c   1.000
_cell.angle_alpha   90.00
_cell.angle_beta   90.00
_cell.angle_gamma   90.00
#
_symmetry.space_group_name_H-M   'P 1'
#
loop_
_entity.id
_entity.type
_entity.pdbx_description
1 polymer ?
#
loop_
_entity_poly.entity_id
_entity_poly.type
_entity_poly.pdbx_seq_one_letter_code
_entity_poly.pdbx_strand_id
1 'polypeptide(L)'
;MGATGWALYVRYLVIEPSVVGLACEAGLQTMTCRMRSVVIALFGWSVFGGLALAAALIQLVRPSVPMLAAGLVFSGIGLVLYNNLAAAVATMLLILSLARPGRATP
;
A
#
# COMPACT_ATOMS: atom_id res chain seq x y z
N MET A 1 -1.36 -12.39 -2.68
CA MET A 1 -2.64 -12.35 -1.94
C MET A 1 -2.50 -11.84 -0.50
N GLY A 2 -1.38 -12.05 0.20
CA GLY A 2 -1.22 -11.60 1.60
C GLY A 2 -1.33 -10.09 1.83
N ALA A 3 -0.78 -9.26 0.92
CA ALA A 3 -0.75 -7.81 1.08
C ALA A 3 -2.13 -7.15 1.00
N THR A 4 -2.94 -7.53 0.00
CA THR A 4 -4.31 -7.04 -0.16
C THR A 4 -5.23 -7.61 0.91
N GLY A 5 -5.04 -8.88 1.32
CA GLY A 5 -5.78 -9.49 2.42
C GLY A 5 -5.53 -8.78 3.76
N TRP A 6 -4.27 -8.45 4.07
CA TRP A 6 -3.92 -7.64 5.25
C TRP A 6 -4.54 -6.25 5.18
N ALA A 7 -4.48 -5.60 4.02
CA ALA A 7 -5.07 -4.29 3.81
C ALA A 7 -6.60 -4.28 4.04
N LEU A 8 -7.30 -5.31 3.55
CA LEU A 8 -8.72 -5.51 3.77
C LEU A 8 -9.03 -5.77 5.25
N TYR A 9 -8.22 -6.59 5.92
CA TYR A 9 -8.34 -6.84 7.35
C TYR A 9 -8.25 -5.54 8.15
N VAL A 10 -7.22 -4.73 7.92
CA VAL A 10 -7.03 -3.45 8.61
C VAL A 10 -8.19 -2.49 8.33
N ARG A 11 -8.67 -2.43 7.08
CA ARG A 11 -9.81 -1.57 6.73
C ARG A 11 -11.09 -1.99 7.45
N TYR A 12 -11.53 -3.24 7.26
CA TYR A 12 -12.85 -3.69 7.71
C TYR A 12 -12.94 -4.06 9.18
N LEU A 13 -11.83 -4.44 9.81
CA LEU A 13 -11.84 -4.93 11.20
C LEU A 13 -11.20 -3.96 12.20
N VAL A 14 -10.43 -2.98 11.73
CA VAL A 14 -9.74 -2.02 12.62
C VAL A 14 -10.23 -0.59 12.42
N ILE A 15 -10.47 -0.15 11.19
CA ILE A 15 -10.80 1.26 10.89
C ILE A 15 -12.30 1.49 10.82
N GLU A 16 -13.00 0.70 10.01
CA GLU A 16 -14.42 0.85 9.68
C GLU A 16 -15.42 0.50 10.81
N PRO A 17 -15.14 -0.43 11.76
CA PRO A 17 -16.13 -0.75 12.79
C PRO A 17 -16.21 0.37 13.84
N SER A 18 -17.38 1.00 13.91
CA SER A 18 -17.69 2.10 14.83
C SER A 18 -17.53 1.74 16.30
N VAL A 19 -17.77 0.47 16.67
CA VAL A 19 -17.53 -0.06 18.02
C VAL A 19 -16.07 0.06 18.45
N VAL A 20 -15.11 -0.14 17.55
CA VAL A 20 -13.68 0.03 17.86
C VAL A 20 -13.35 1.52 18.01
N GLY A 21 -13.93 2.36 17.15
CA GLY A 21 -13.73 3.80 17.24
C GLY A 21 -14.25 4.40 18.55
N LEU A 22 -15.45 4.02 18.95
CA LEU A 22 -16.06 4.45 20.21
C LEU A 22 -15.30 3.90 21.43
N ALA A 23 -14.80 2.66 21.37
CA ALA A 23 -13.97 2.10 22.43
C ALA A 23 -12.66 2.88 22.59
N CYS A 24 -12.00 3.27 21.49
CA CYS A 24 -10.80 4.08 21.53
C CYS A 24 -11.05 5.49 22.07
N GLU A 25 -12.14 6.13 21.64
CA GLU A 25 -12.52 7.47 22.11
C GLU A 25 -12.92 7.47 23.60
N ALA A 26 -13.51 6.37 24.07
CA ALA A 26 -13.82 6.13 25.47
C ALA A 26 -12.58 5.86 26.36
N GLY A 27 -11.38 5.88 25.79
CA GLY A 27 -10.11 5.81 26.55
C GLY A 27 -9.49 4.42 26.67
N LEU A 28 -9.99 3.39 25.95
CA LEU A 28 -9.31 2.09 25.93
C LEU A 28 -7.95 2.21 25.25
N GLN A 29 -6.87 2.15 26.04
CA GLN A 29 -5.48 2.11 25.56
C GLN A 29 -5.11 0.72 25.06
N THR A 30 -5.85 0.19 24.08
CA THR A 30 -5.52 -1.09 23.45
C THR A 30 -4.57 -0.88 22.28
N MET A 31 -3.75 -1.89 21.97
CA MET A 31 -2.85 -1.87 20.81
C MET A 31 -3.60 -1.61 19.49
N THR A 32 -4.86 -2.02 19.41
CA THR A 32 -5.76 -1.80 18.28
C THR A 32 -6.07 -0.31 18.05
N CYS A 33 -6.25 0.48 19.11
CA CYS A 33 -6.48 1.92 19.03
C CYS A 33 -5.25 2.69 18.55
N ARG A 34 -4.07 2.31 19.06
CA ARG A 34 -2.80 2.86 18.55
C ARG A 34 -2.61 2.50 17.09
N MET A 35 -2.82 1.25 16.70
CA MET A 35 -2.75 0.82 15.30
C MET A 35 -3.71 1.63 14.41
N ARG A 36 -4.96 1.84 14.83
CA ARG A 36 -5.94 2.66 14.10
C ARG A 36 -5.43 4.10 13.89
N SER A 37 -4.97 4.76 14.95
CA SER A 37 -4.45 6.15 14.84
C SER A 37 -3.20 6.25 13.96
N VAL A 38 -2.26 5.31 14.09
CA VAL A 38 -1.04 5.23 13.28
C VAL A 38 -1.41 5.03 11.82
N VAL A 39 -2.29 4.07 11.52
CA VAL A 39 -2.71 3.79 10.15
C VAL A 39 -3.46 5.00 9.55
N ILE A 40 -4.32 5.67 10.33
CA ILE A 40 -4.97 6.94 9.93
C ILE A 40 -3.96 8.04 9.62
N ALA A 41 -2.95 8.22 10.47
CA ALA A 41 -1.90 9.20 10.23
C ALA A 41 -1.06 8.85 8.98
N LEU A 42 -0.69 7.59 8.80
CA LEU A 42 0.05 7.13 7.62
C LEU A 42 -0.76 7.31 6.32
N PHE A 43 -2.10 7.23 6.38
CA PHE A 43 -2.96 7.59 5.25
C PHE A 43 -2.96 9.07 4.97
N GLY A 44 -3.11 9.91 6.00
CA GLY A 44 -3.14 11.37 5.84
C GLY A 44 -1.89 11.91 5.13
N TRP A 45 -0.76 11.22 5.32
CA TRP A 45 0.52 11.54 4.68
C TRP A 45 0.81 10.75 3.40
N SER A 46 -0.15 9.96 2.91
CA SER A 46 -0.03 9.18 1.67
C SER A 46 1.23 8.29 1.59
N VAL A 47 1.78 7.85 2.72
CA VAL A 47 3.10 7.17 2.79
C VAL A 47 3.13 5.90 1.96
N PHE A 48 2.06 5.09 2.00
CA PHE A 48 1.97 3.84 1.25
C PHE A 48 1.99 4.04 -0.26
N GLY A 49 1.33 5.09 -0.76
CA GLY A 49 1.32 5.43 -2.19
C GLY A 49 2.64 6.07 -2.63
N GLY A 50 3.27 6.87 -1.76
CA GLY A 50 4.61 7.41 -2.00
C GLY A 50 5.67 6.31 -2.10
N LEU A 51 5.64 5.32 -1.21
CA LEU A 51 6.51 4.15 -1.28
C LEU A 51 6.26 3.31 -2.53
N ALA A 52 4.99 3.12 -2.91
CA ALA A 52 4.62 2.44 -4.14
C ALA A 52 5.18 3.15 -5.39
N LEU A 53 5.05 4.48 -5.45
CA LEU A 53 5.60 5.31 -6.52
C LEU A 53 7.13 5.25 -6.56
N ALA A 54 7.79 5.40 -5.42
CA ALA A 54 9.24 5.31 -5.34
C ALA A 54 9.74 3.95 -5.83
N ALA A 55 9.12 2.85 -5.38
CA ALA A 55 9.46 1.51 -5.84
C ALA A 55 9.22 1.34 -7.35
N ALA A 56 8.11 1.85 -7.89
CA ALA A 56 7.79 1.79 -9.31
C ALA A 56 8.77 2.60 -10.18
N LEU A 57 9.18 3.79 -9.72
CA LEU A 57 10.18 4.62 -10.39
C LEU A 57 11.55 3.95 -10.38
N ILE A 58 11.98 3.38 -9.25
CA ILE A 58 13.25 2.67 -9.18
C ILE A 58 13.22 1.42 -10.07
N GLN A 59 12.10 0.69 -10.09
CA GLN A 59 11.89 -0.42 -11.03
C GLN A 59 12.00 0.04 -12.48
N LEU A 60 11.54 1.25 -12.79
CA LEU A 60 11.64 1.82 -14.13
C LEU A 60 13.10 2.11 -14.52
N VAL A 61 13.93 2.60 -13.60
CA VAL A 61 15.34 2.92 -13.85
C VAL A 61 16.23 1.68 -13.81
N ARG A 62 16.01 0.79 -12.84
CA ARG A 62 16.76 -0.47 -12.66
C ARG A 62 15.79 -1.64 -12.53
N PRO A 63 15.47 -2.34 -13.63
CA PRO A 63 14.54 -3.44 -13.59
C PRO A 63 15.10 -4.57 -12.74
N SER A 64 14.43 -4.87 -11.62
CA SER A 64 14.75 -6.01 -10.77
C SER A 64 13.48 -6.73 -10.33
N VAL A 65 13.52 -8.07 -10.31
CA VAL A 65 12.38 -8.88 -9.83
C VAL A 65 11.94 -8.49 -8.40
N PRO A 66 12.85 -8.26 -7.42
CA PRO A 66 12.42 -7.90 -6.07
C PRO A 66 11.73 -6.53 -6.00
N MET A 67 12.15 -5.51 -6.77
CA MET A 67 11.46 -4.20 -6.79
C MET A 67 10.10 -4.26 -7.47
N LEU A 68 9.94 -5.09 -8.51
CA LEU A 68 8.63 -5.35 -9.10
C LEU A 68 7.66 -5.94 -8.06
N ALA A 69 8.10 -6.96 -7.33
CA ALA A 69 7.29 -7.61 -6.30
C ALA A 69 6.94 -6.64 -5.16
N ALA A 70 7.91 -5.88 -4.66
CA ALA A 70 7.69 -4.87 -3.63
C ALA A 70 6.71 -3.79 -4.12
N GLY A 71 6.91 -3.27 -5.33
CA GLY A 71 6.01 -2.27 -5.94
C GLY A 71 4.58 -2.78 -6.07
N LEU A 72 4.37 -4.03 -6.50
CA LEU A 72 3.03 -4.64 -6.56
C LEU A 72 2.37 -4.77 -5.18
N VAL A 73 3.15 -5.16 -4.16
CA VAL A 73 2.67 -5.24 -2.77
C VAL A 73 2.24 -3.88 -2.26
N PHE A 74 3.09 -2.85 -2.39
CA PHE A 74 2.79 -1.51 -1.91
C PHE A 74 1.65 -0.84 -2.67
N SER A 75 1.57 -1.04 -3.99
CA SER A 75 0.45 -0.56 -4.81
C SER A 75 -0.88 -1.23 -4.43
N GLY A 76 -0.87 -2.55 -4.21
CA GLY A 76 -2.07 -3.29 -3.78
C GLY A 76 -2.56 -2.86 -2.41
N ILE A 77 -1.63 -2.62 -1.48
CA ILE A 77 -1.95 -2.01 -0.18
C ILE A 77 -2.55 -0.63 -0.42
N GLY A 78 -1.84 0.28 -1.09
CA GLY A 78 -2.26 1.66 -1.32
C GLY A 78 -3.63 1.84 -1.97
N LEU A 79 -4.01 0.95 -2.91
CA LEU A 79 -5.35 0.95 -3.53
C LEU A 79 -6.47 0.62 -2.54
N VAL A 80 -6.28 -0.38 -1.69
CA VAL A 80 -7.27 -0.75 -0.66
C VAL A 80 -7.34 0.32 0.44
N LEU A 81 -6.19 0.94 0.68
CA LEU A 81 -5.93 1.94 1.71
C LEU A 81 -6.29 3.39 1.29
N TYR A 82 -7.16 3.59 0.29
CA TYR A 82 -7.63 4.90 -0.19
C TYR A 82 -6.59 5.84 -0.81
N ASN A 83 -5.35 5.40 -1.02
CA ASN A 83 -4.32 6.21 -1.65
C ASN A 83 -4.31 5.99 -3.17
N ASN A 84 -5.49 6.15 -3.76
CA ASN A 84 -5.81 5.60 -5.08
C ASN A 84 -5.01 6.25 -6.21
N LEU A 85 -4.79 7.57 -6.19
CA LEU A 85 -4.08 8.27 -7.26
C LEU A 85 -2.63 7.80 -7.37
N ALA A 86 -1.88 7.87 -6.26
CA ALA A 86 -0.47 7.45 -6.24
C ALA A 86 -0.31 5.95 -6.54
N ALA A 87 -1.19 5.11 -5.98
CA ALA A 87 -1.14 3.67 -6.20
C ALA A 87 -1.53 3.28 -7.63
N ALA A 88 -2.48 3.97 -8.27
CA ALA A 88 -2.86 3.74 -9.66
C ALA A 88 -1.77 4.15 -10.64
N VAL A 89 -1.07 5.26 -10.37
CA VAL A 89 0.09 5.66 -11.19
C VAL A 89 1.23 4.66 -11.01
N ALA A 90 1.49 4.21 -9.78
CA ALA A 90 2.50 3.18 -9.51
C ALA A 90 2.19 1.85 -10.21
N THR A 91 0.94 1.37 -10.19
CA THR A 91 0.57 0.15 -10.93
C THR A 91 0.73 0.31 -12.43
N MET A 92 0.33 1.45 -13.01
CA MET A 92 0.55 1.72 -14.44
C MET A 92 2.03 1.71 -14.81
N LEU A 93 2.89 2.32 -14.00
CA LEU A 93 4.36 2.30 -14.21
C LEU A 93 4.92 0.87 -14.15
N LEU A 94 4.45 0.04 -13.22
CA LEU A 94 4.87 -1.36 -13.13
C LEU A 94 4.41 -2.17 -14.35
N ILE A 95 3.19 -1.93 -14.86
CA ILE A 95 2.69 -2.56 -16.09
C ILE A 95 3.53 -2.14 -17.30
N LEU A 96 3.82 -0.84 -17.44
CA LEU A 96 4.70 -0.33 -18.51
C LEU A 96 6.11 -0.93 -18.43
N SER A 97 6.61 -1.19 -17.22
CA SER A 97 7.90 -1.88 -17.04
C SER A 97 7.91 -3.30 -17.61
N LEU A 98 6.77 -3.99 -17.69
CA LEU A 98 6.66 -5.35 -18.25
C LEU A 98 6.66 -5.34 -19.78
N ALA A 99 6.23 -4.24 -20.41
CA ALA A 99 6.23 -4.07 -21.85
C ALA A 99 7.63 -3.83 -22.45
N ARG A 100 8.67 -3.69 -21.60
CA ARG A 100 10.04 -3.45 -22.05
C ARG A 100 10.58 -4.72 -22.75
N PRO A 101 11.14 -4.61 -23.96
CA PRO A 101 11.70 -5.77 -24.65
C PRO A 101 12.76 -6.44 -23.78
N GLY A 102 12.60 -7.74 -23.56
CA GLY A 102 13.57 -8.55 -22.83
C GLY A 102 14.95 -8.42 -23.48
N ARG A 103 16.02 -8.51 -22.68
CA ARG A 103 17.38 -8.56 -23.20
C ARG A 103 17.44 -9.63 -24.29
N ALA A 104 17.74 -9.23 -25.52
CA ALA A 104 18.06 -10.16 -26.60
C ALA A 104 19.28 -10.96 -26.14
N THR A 105 19.05 -12.19 -25.69
CA THR A 105 20.10 -13.17 -25.47
C THR A 105 20.64 -13.58 -26.84
N PRO A 106 21.96 -13.48 -27.10
CA PRO A 106 22.57 -14.02 -28.30
C PRO A 106 22.48 -15.55 -28.35
#